data_AF-A0A2I1NBB3-F1
#
_entry.id   AF-A0A2I1NBB3-F1
#
_cell.length_a   1.000
_cell.length_b   1.000
_cell.length_c   1.000
_cell.angle_alpha   90.00
_cell.angle_beta   90.00
_cell.angle_gamma   90.00
#
_symmetry.space_group_name_H-M   'P 1'
#
loop_
_entity.id
_entity.type
_entity.pdbx_description
1 polymer ?
#
loop_
_entity_poly.entity_id
_entity_poly.type
_entity_poly.pdbx_seq_one_letter_code
_entity_poly.pdbx_strand_id
1 'polypeptide(L)' 'MTKRDIAGYLGINVQTLRNWEKNRPNLYKTIMKGLEIEKATKIAKDNYENLEKILKKDKV' A
#
# COMPACT_ATOMS: atom_id res chain seq x y z
N MET A 1 -3.27 6.67 0.19
CA MET A 1 -4.61 6.29 0.68
C MET A 1 -4.93 7.16 1.87
N THR A 2 -6.12 7.75 1.92
CA THR A 2 -6.63 8.44 3.11
C THR A 2 -7.02 7.42 4.18
N LYS A 3 -7.24 7.86 5.44
CA LYS A 3 -7.80 6.98 6.50
C LYS A 3 -9.16 6.40 6.10
N ARG A 4 -9.93 7.08 5.25
CA ARG A 4 -11.20 6.58 4.72
C ARG A 4 -10.98 5.44 3.73
N ASP A 5 -10.03 5.61 2.80
CA ASP A 5 -9.71 4.56 1.82
C ASP A 5 -9.16 3.31 2.50
N ILE A 6 -8.30 3.49 3.51
CA ILE A 6 -7.74 2.39 4.29
C ILE A 6 -8.85 1.65 5.05
N ALA A 7 -9.75 2.39 5.70
CA ALA A 7 -10.87 1.78 6.41
C ALA A 7 -11.79 1.01 5.46
N GLY A 8 -12.06 1.57 4.27
CA GLY A 8 -12.81 0.88 3.20
C GLY A 8 -12.11 -0.39 2.72
N TYR A 9 -10.80 -0.32 2.47
CA TYR A 9 -9.98 -1.48 2.08
C TYR A 9 -10.01 -2.60 3.14
N LEU A 10 -9.95 -2.22 4.42
CA LEU A 10 -9.97 -3.16 5.54
C LEU A 10 -11.38 -3.63 5.92
N GLY A 11 -12.45 -3.09 5.29
CA GLY A 11 -13.83 -3.42 5.65
C GLY A 11 -14.25 -2.96 7.04
N ILE A 12 -13.66 -1.87 7.55
CA ILE A 12 -13.94 -1.33 8.90
C ILE A 12 -14.45 0.11 8.84
N ASN A 13 -15.04 0.58 9.94
CA ASN A 13 -15.34 2.00 10.09
C ASN A 13 -14.04 2.82 10.29
N VAL A 14 -14.00 4.03 9.74
CA VAL A 14 -12.90 4.99 9.96
C VAL A 14 -12.64 5.25 11.45
N GLN A 15 -13.69 5.24 12.28
CA GLN A 15 -13.55 5.40 13.73
C GLN A 15 -12.78 4.24 14.37
N THR A 16 -12.96 3.01 13.88
CA THR A 16 -12.18 1.85 14.33
C THR A 16 -10.69 2.07 14.07
N LEU A 17 -10.35 2.57 12.87
CA LEU A 17 -8.97 2.88 12.50
C LEU A 17 -8.37 3.99 13.40
N ARG A 18 -9.14 5.04 13.71
CA ARG A 18 -8.74 6.09 14.66
C ARG A 18 -8.57 5.54 16.09
N ASN A 19 -9.43 4.62 16.51
CA ASN A 19 -9.31 3.98 17.83
C ASN A 19 -8.07 3.10 17.91
N TRP A 20 -7.67 2.43 16.83
CA TRP A 20 -6.42 1.68 16.79
C TRP A 20 -5.21 2.58 16.90
N GLU A 21 -5.19 3.71 16.18
CA GLU A 21 -4.11 4.70 16.29
C GLU A 21 -3.92 5.18 17.73
N LYS A 22 -5.03 5.46 18.44
CA LYS A 22 -5.00 5.97 19.82
C LYS A 22 -4.71 4.88 20.87
N ASN A 23 -5.43 3.77 20.81
CA ASN A 23 -5.49 2.78 21.90
C ASN A 23 -4.68 1.51 21.61
N ARG A 24 -4.30 1.27 20.35
CA ARG A 24 -3.53 0.10 19.90
C ARG A 24 -2.44 0.50 18.90
N PRO A 25 -1.53 1.43 19.27
CA PRO A 25 -0.60 2.05 18.31
C PRO A 25 0.29 1.04 17.58
N ASN A 26 0.65 -0.07 18.22
CA ASN A 26 1.43 -1.14 17.58
C ASN A 26 0.63 -1.87 16.49
N LEU A 27 -0.66 -2.14 16.71
CA LEU A 27 -1.54 -2.70 15.68
C LEU A 27 -1.65 -1.75 14.50
N TYR A 28 -1.95 -0.47 14.78
CA TYR A 28 -2.04 0.55 13.74
C TYR A 28 -0.74 0.65 12.92
N LYS A 29 0.41 0.73 13.59
CA LYS A 29 1.73 0.78 12.94
C LYS A 29 2.01 -0.42 12.06
N THR A 30 1.70 -1.63 12.52
CA THR A 30 1.89 -2.86 11.74
C THR A 30 1.05 -2.86 10.48
N ILE A 31 -0.23 -2.50 10.58
CA ILE A 31 -1.13 -2.42 9.42
C ILE A 31 -0.64 -1.37 8.42
N MET A 32 -0.29 -0.15 8.88
CA MET A 32 0.19 0.91 8.00
C MET A 32 1.46 0.50 7.25
N LYS A 33 2.41 -0.14 7.94
CA LYS A 33 3.63 -0.66 7.30
C LYS A 33 3.32 -1.70 6.23
N GLY A 34 2.37 -2.61 6.49
CA GLY A 34 1.94 -3.60 5.51
C GLY A 34 1.41 -2.94 4.23
N LEU A 35 0.54 -1.94 4.37
CA LEU A 35 -0.02 -1.19 3.24
C LEU A 35 1.05 -0.41 2.46
N GLU A 36 2.03 0.17 3.16
CA GLU A 36 3.17 0.85 2.52
C GLU A 36 4.05 -0.11 1.73
N ILE A 37 4.31 -1.31 2.28
CA ILE A 37 5.06 -2.36 1.60
C ILE A 37 4.31 -2.83 0.35
N GLU A 38 3.01 -3.11 0.43
CA GLU A 38 2.19 -3.50 -0.73
C GLU A 38 2.29 -2.45 -1.86
N LYS A 39 2.19 -1.16 -1.51
CA LYS A 39 2.34 -0.06 -2.47
C LYS A 39 3.75 -0.03 -3.08
N ALA A 40 4.79 -0.16 -2.25
CA ALA A 40 6.17 -0.15 -2.71
C ALA A 40 6.46 -1.33 -3.65
N THR A 41 5.98 -2.54 -3.32
CA THR A 41 6.11 -3.73 -4.16
C THR A 41 5.43 -3.54 -5.51
N LYS A 42 4.22 -2.96 -5.54
CA LYS A 42 3.53 -2.66 -6.79
C LYS A 42 4.34 -1.70 -7.67
N ILE A 43 4.84 -0.60 -7.09
CA ILE A 43 5.68 0.37 -7.84
C ILE A 43 6.94 -0.29 -8.37
N ALA A 44 7.61 -1.12 -7.55
CA ALA A 44 8.81 -1.84 -7.97
C ALA A 44 8.53 -2.78 -9.16
N LYS A 45 7.40 -3.50 -9.12
CA LYS A 45 6.96 -4.37 -10.21
C LYS A 45 6.65 -3.57 -11.48
N ASP A 46 5.86 -2.50 -11.37
CA ASP A 46 5.49 -1.65 -12.51
C ASP A 46 6.75 -1.06 -13.17
N ASN A 47 7.72 -0.63 -12.36
CA ASN A 47 9.02 -0.13 -12.85
C ASN A 47 9.80 -1.21 -13.59
N TYR A 48 9.92 -2.41 -13.01
CA TYR A 48 10.59 -3.54 -13.67
C TYR A 48 9.93 -3.88 -15.02
N GLU A 49 8.61 -3.98 -15.07
CA GLU A 49 7.88 -4.28 -16.29
C GLU A 49 8.05 -3.19 -17.36
N ASN A 50 8.13 -1.92 -16.95
CA ASN A 50 8.40 -0.82 -17.88
C ASN A 50 9.82 -0.86 -18.45
N LEU A 51 10.82 -1.18 -17.62
CA LEU A 51 12.21 -1.36 -18.08
C LEU A 51 12.33 -2.53 -19.06
N GLU A 52 11.70 -3.67 -18.75
CA GLU A 52 11.61 -4.83 -19.65
C GLU A 52 10.99 -4.47 -21.01
N LYS A 53 9.94 -3.65 -21.02
CA LYS A 53 9.30 -3.18 -22.27
C LYS A 53 10.23 -2.30 -23.09
N ILE A 54 11.02 -1.43 -22.46
CA ILE A 54 12.00 -0.58 -23.16
C ILE A 54 13.07 -1.48 -23.80
N LEU A 55 13.68 -2.38 -23.02
CA LEU A 55 14.70 -3.32 -23.53
C LEU A 55 14.22 -4.19 -24.69
N LYS A 56 12.93 -4.55 -24.73
CA LYS A 56 12.35 -5.34 -25.83
C LYS A 56 12.07 -4.50 -27.07
N LYS A 57 11.70 -3.23 -26.92
CA LYS A 57 11.51 -2.30 -28.05
C LYS A 57 12.82 -2.01 -28.77
N ASP A 58 13.93 -1.96 -28.05
CA ASP A 58 15.25 -1.71 -28.64
C ASP A 58 15.83 -2.93 -29.40
N LYS A 59 15.19 -4.10 -29.31
CA LYS A 59 15.61 -5.35 -29.98
C LYS A 59 14.83 -5.66 -31.27
N VAL A 60 13.98 -4.75 -31.73
CA VAL A 60 13.21 -4.81 -32.99
C VAL A 60 13.69 -3.68 -33.89
#